data_AF-A0AAX3SH56-F1
#
_entry.id   AF-A0AAX3SH56-F1
#
_cell.length_a   1.000
_cell.length_b   1.000
_cell.length_c   1.000
_cell.angle_alpha   90.00
_cell.angle_beta   90.00
_cell.angle_gamma   90.00
#
_symmetry.space_group_name_H-M   'P 1'
#
loop_
_entity.id
_entity.type
_entity.pdbx_description
1 polymer ?
#
loop_
_entity_poly.entity_id
_entity_poly.type
_entity_poly.pdbx_seq_one_letter_code
_entity_poly.pdbx_strand_id
1 'polypeptide(L)'
;MLRLIVYVLLAVAAWKAYTAYQAKTGGLSPTLLLTEPRPRSIDVGSSTSSTQKYTCDGRTHCSQMTSCEEATFFLRNCPGTKMDGDGDGIPCERQFCN
;
A
#
# COMPACT_ATOMS: atom_id res chain seq x y z
N MET A 1 -3.10 -47.79 -3.32
CA MET A 1 -2.56 -47.19 -4.55
C MET A 1 -3.23 -45.86 -4.90
N LEU A 2 -4.54 -45.81 -5.14
CA LEU A 2 -5.25 -44.57 -5.51
C LEU A 2 -5.12 -43.42 -4.48
N ARG A 3 -5.17 -43.75 -3.18
CA ARG A 3 -5.00 -42.77 -2.10
C ARG A 3 -3.64 -42.06 -2.15
N LEU A 4 -2.57 -42.80 -2.46
CA LEU A 4 -1.22 -42.23 -2.61
C LEU A 4 -1.11 -41.33 -3.83
N ILE A 5 -1.74 -41.72 -4.94
CA ILE A 5 -1.80 -40.90 -6.16
C ILE A 5 -2.49 -39.56 -5.87
N VAL A 6 -3.60 -39.57 -5.12
CA VAL A 6 -4.29 -38.32 -4.72
C VAL A 6 -3.39 -37.43 -3.88
N TYR A 7 -2.66 -37.97 -2.88
CA TYR A 7 -1.75 -37.16 -2.07
C TYR A 7 -0.59 -36.58 -2.89
N VAL A 8 -0.03 -37.34 -3.84
CA VAL A 8 1.02 -36.85 -4.74
C VAL A 8 0.50 -35.72 -5.64
N LEU A 9 -0.71 -35.85 -6.20
CA LEU A 9 -1.31 -34.81 -7.03
C LEU A 9 -1.57 -33.52 -6.24
N LEU A 10 -2.07 -33.63 -5.00
CA LEU A 10 -2.28 -32.49 -4.12
C LEU A 10 -0.96 -31.79 -3.76
N ALA A 11 0.09 -32.56 -3.47
CA ALA A 11 1.42 -32.02 -3.18
C ALA A 11 2.01 -31.29 -4.41
N VAL A 12 1.88 -31.86 -5.60
CA VAL A 12 2.35 -31.23 -6.85
C VAL A 12 1.56 -29.94 -7.15
N ALA A 13 0.23 -29.96 -7.00
CA ALA A 13 -0.60 -28.78 -7.21
C ALA A 13 -0.25 -27.65 -6.21
N ALA A 14 -0.09 -27.98 -4.93
CA ALA A 14 0.34 -27.05 -3.90
C ALA A 14 1.74 -26.47 -4.20
N TRP A 15 2.69 -27.31 -4.64
CA TRP A 15 4.03 -26.85 -5.02
C TRP A 15 3.99 -25.87 -6.19
N LYS A 16 3.23 -26.18 -7.25
CA LYS A 16 3.07 -25.28 -8.40
C LYS A 16 2.46 -23.94 -8.00
N ALA A 17 1.41 -23.96 -7.17
CA ALA A 17 0.80 -22.74 -6.64
C ALA A 17 1.79 -21.92 -5.79
N TYR A 18 2.55 -22.59 -4.92
CA TYR A 18 3.58 -21.96 -4.09
C TYR A 18 4.69 -21.32 -4.92
N THR A 19 5.16 -21.97 -5.99
CA THR A 19 6.16 -21.39 -6.89
C THR A 19 5.66 -20.13 -7.62
N ALA A 20 4.39 -20.09 -8.01
CA ALA A 20 3.79 -18.91 -8.64
C ALA A 20 3.56 -17.77 -7.63
N TYR A 21 3.27 -18.11 -6.37
CA TYR A 21 3.10 -17.15 -5.29
C TYR A 21 4.42 -16.47 -4.90
N GLN A 22 5.54 -17.21 -4.87
CA GLN A 22 6.86 -16.65 -4.59
C GLN A 22 7.28 -15.57 -5.61
N ALA A 23 6.95 -15.76 -6.89
CA ALA A 23 7.24 -14.76 -7.94
C ALA A 23 6.51 -13.42 -7.73
N LYS A 24 5.38 -13.42 -7.01
CA LYS A 24 4.61 -12.20 -6.71
C LYS A 24 4.99 -11.54 -5.37
N THR A 25 5.74 -12.23 -4.52
CA THR A 25 6.08 -11.77 -3.16
C THR A 25 7.55 -11.36 -2.98
N GLY A 26 8.39 -11.50 -4.02
CA GLY A 26 9.80 -11.09 -4.04
C GLY A 26 10.06 -9.56 -4.11
N GLY A 27 9.16 -8.74 -3.56
CA GLY A 27 9.22 -7.27 -3.59
C GLY A 27 9.79 -6.62 -2.32
N LEU A 28 10.52 -7.35 -1.47
CA LEU A 28 11.27 -6.74 -0.37
C LEU A 28 12.75 -6.64 -0.77
N SER A 29 13.12 -5.48 -1.30
CA SER A 29 14.53 -5.10 -1.44
C SER A 29 15.13 -4.86 -0.05
N PRO A 30 16.16 -5.62 0.37
CA PRO A 30 16.94 -5.26 1.53
C PRO A 30 17.93 -4.17 1.10
N THR A 31 17.48 -2.92 1.05
CA THR A 31 18.41 -1.79 0.91
C THR A 31 19.04 -1.51 2.28
N LEU A 32 19.94 -2.40 2.70
CA LEU A 32 20.93 -2.06 3.71
C LEU A 32 22.28 -1.89 3.03
N LEU A 33 22.60 -0.61 2.85
CA LEU A 33 23.92 -0.01 2.98
C LEU A 33 25.03 -0.52 2.06
N LEU A 34 25.40 0.31 1.08
CA LEU A 34 26.70 1.01 1.06
C LEU A 34 26.77 1.93 -0.17
N THR A 35 26.89 3.22 0.12
CA THR A 35 27.68 4.23 -0.61
C THR A 35 27.85 4.07 -2.13
N GLU A 36 27.11 4.86 -2.91
CA GLU A 36 27.58 5.37 -4.21
C GLU A 36 26.92 6.75 -4.46
N PRO A 37 27.67 7.86 -4.56
CA PRO A 37 27.12 9.18 -4.88
C PRO A 37 26.81 9.25 -6.38
N ARG A 38 25.59 8.82 -6.76
CA ARG A 38 25.10 8.94 -8.14
C ARG A 38 24.12 10.12 -8.26
N PRO A 39 24.16 10.90 -9.36
CA PRO A 39 23.50 12.20 -9.45
C PRO A 39 22.00 12.08 -9.20
N ARG A 40 21.42 13.12 -8.59
CA ARG A 40 19.99 13.30 -8.34
C ARG A 40 19.17 13.07 -9.61
N SER A 41 18.81 11.83 -9.89
CA SER A 41 17.54 11.53 -10.52
C SER A 41 16.53 11.70 -9.40
N ILE A 42 15.84 12.85 -9.41
CA ILE A 42 14.64 13.02 -8.63
C ILE A 42 13.67 11.97 -9.15
N ASP A 43 13.70 10.81 -8.49
CA ASP A 43 12.57 9.90 -8.45
C ASP A 43 11.48 10.72 -7.75
N VAL A 44 10.68 11.41 -8.57
CA VAL A 44 9.37 11.88 -8.16
C VAL A 44 8.59 10.60 -7.94
N GLY A 45 8.77 10.00 -6.76
CA GLY A 45 7.95 8.92 -6.26
C GLY A 45 6.55 9.47 -6.18
N SER A 46 5.82 9.37 -7.29
CA SER A 46 4.39 9.59 -7.47
C SER A 46 3.74 10.52 -6.43
N SER A 47 4.34 11.68 -6.18
CA SER A 47 3.60 12.82 -5.67
C SER A 47 2.99 13.40 -6.92
N THR A 48 1.87 12.81 -7.36
CA THR A 48 0.96 13.49 -8.26
C THR A 48 0.78 14.85 -7.63
N SER A 49 1.39 15.85 -8.25
CA SER A 49 1.12 17.23 -7.96
C SER A 49 -0.36 17.41 -8.28
N SER A 50 -1.22 17.10 -7.32
CA SER A 50 -2.56 17.65 -7.28
C SER A 50 -2.31 19.14 -7.13
N THR A 51 -2.21 19.83 -8.27
CA THR A 51 -2.33 21.27 -8.41
C THR A 51 -3.20 21.79 -7.27
N GLN A 52 -2.58 22.36 -6.22
CA GLN A 52 -3.15 22.56 -4.88
C GLN A 52 -4.70 22.46 -4.80
N LYS A 53 -5.25 21.25 -4.72
CA LYS A 53 -6.71 21.06 -4.65
C LYS A 53 -7.25 21.10 -3.23
N TYR A 54 -6.38 20.82 -2.26
CA TYR A 54 -6.76 20.61 -0.87
C TYR A 54 -5.82 21.41 0.03
N THR A 55 -6.39 22.08 1.02
CA THR A 55 -5.69 22.89 2.02
C THR A 55 -6.14 22.44 3.39
N CYS A 56 -5.22 22.43 4.36
CA CYS A 56 -5.56 22.17 5.74
C CYS A 56 -6.42 23.31 6.29
N ASP A 57 -7.73 23.11 6.29
CA ASP A 57 -8.77 24.05 6.72
C ASP A 57 -9.33 23.68 8.11
N GLY A 58 -8.71 22.71 8.78
CA GLY A 58 -9.11 22.26 10.12
C GLY A 58 -10.05 21.06 10.14
N ARG A 59 -10.37 20.47 8.97
CA ARG A 59 -11.15 19.24 8.91
C ARG A 59 -10.35 18.03 9.41
N THR A 60 -10.94 17.25 10.29
CA THR A 60 -10.25 16.13 10.97
C THR A 60 -10.99 14.80 10.90
N HIS A 61 -12.21 14.75 10.36
CA HIS A 61 -13.04 13.56 10.30
C HIS A 61 -13.48 13.21 8.88
N CYS A 62 -13.76 11.93 8.65
CA CYS A 62 -14.18 11.41 7.35
C CYS A 62 -15.45 12.04 6.79
N SER A 63 -16.45 12.31 7.62
CA SER A 63 -17.71 12.94 7.17
C SER A 63 -17.52 14.32 6.53
N GLN A 64 -16.35 14.93 6.68
CA GLN A 64 -16.01 16.24 6.13
C GLN A 64 -15.24 16.12 4.80
N MET A 65 -14.81 14.91 4.42
CA MET A 65 -14.12 14.61 3.16
C MET A 65 -15.11 14.22 2.07
N THR A 66 -14.66 14.27 0.83
CA THR A 66 -15.48 13.94 -0.35
C THR A 66 -14.88 12.80 -1.17
N SER A 67 -13.63 12.43 -0.92
CA SER A 67 -12.93 11.38 -1.66
C SER A 67 -11.81 10.74 -0.85
N CYS A 68 -11.39 9.55 -1.28
CA CYS A 68 -10.27 8.82 -0.67
C CYS A 68 -8.95 9.58 -0.84
N GLU A 69 -8.74 10.20 -2.00
CA GLU A 69 -7.54 10.97 -2.30
C GLU A 69 -7.46 12.24 -1.45
N GLU A 70 -8.59 12.93 -1.23
CA GLU A 70 -8.66 14.06 -0.31
C GLU A 70 -8.35 13.62 1.13
N ALA A 71 -9.00 12.56 1.62
CA ALA A 71 -8.76 12.04 2.97
C ALA A 71 -7.28 11.63 3.16
N THR A 72 -6.68 11.00 2.14
CA THR A 72 -5.25 10.62 2.12
C THR A 72 -4.35 11.84 2.15
N PHE A 73 -4.70 12.90 1.41
CA PHE A 73 -3.98 14.16 1.49
C PHE A 73 -4.02 14.73 2.91
N PHE A 74 -5.20 14.79 3.53
CA PHE A 74 -5.35 15.31 4.88
C PHE A 74 -4.57 14.51 5.92
N LEU A 75 -4.63 13.18 5.86
CA LEU A 75 -3.87 12.29 6.77
C LEU A 75 -2.36 12.53 6.71
N ARG A 76 -1.82 12.81 5.51
CA ARG A 76 -0.37 12.96 5.28
C ARG A 76 0.14 14.39 5.44
N ASN A 77 -0.71 15.39 5.21
CA ASN A 77 -0.27 16.78 5.10
C ASN A 77 -0.82 17.68 6.21
N CYS A 78 -1.90 17.27 6.91
CA CYS A 78 -2.54 18.10 7.93
C CYS A 78 -2.36 17.51 9.33
N PRO A 79 -1.99 18.32 10.34
CA PRO A 79 -1.87 17.84 11.70
C PRO A 79 -3.25 17.59 12.34
N GLY A 80 -3.33 16.59 13.22
CA GLY A 80 -4.51 16.37 14.07
C GLY A 80 -5.70 15.67 13.40
N THR A 81 -5.50 15.06 12.22
CA THR A 81 -6.54 14.26 11.57
C THR A 81 -6.84 12.98 12.36
N LYS A 82 -8.13 12.64 12.46
CA LYS A 82 -8.66 11.44 13.13
C LYS A 82 -9.47 10.59 12.15
N MET A 83 -8.85 10.27 11.02
CA MET A 83 -9.48 9.57 9.89
C MET A 83 -8.99 8.15 9.71
N ASP A 84 -7.76 7.89 10.15
CA ASP A 84 -7.11 6.59 10.19
C ASP A 84 -7.18 6.08 11.65
N GLY A 85 -8.10 5.16 11.91
CA GLY A 85 -8.44 4.73 13.27
C GLY A 85 -7.59 3.57 13.76
N ASP A 86 -7.12 2.73 12.86
CA ASP A 86 -6.29 1.55 13.09
C ASP A 86 -4.81 1.76 12.74
N GLY A 87 -4.49 2.85 12.03
CA GLY A 87 -3.12 3.30 11.79
C GLY A 87 -2.44 2.60 10.62
N ASP A 88 -3.22 2.11 9.65
CA ASP A 88 -2.70 1.38 8.49
C ASP A 88 -2.30 2.32 7.32
N GLY A 89 -2.59 3.63 7.46
CA GLY A 89 -2.33 4.65 6.46
C GLY A 89 -3.44 4.83 5.43
N ILE A 90 -4.59 4.15 5.59
CA ILE A 90 -5.77 4.27 4.74
C ILE A 90 -6.88 5.00 5.53
N PRO A 91 -7.08 6.30 5.30
CA PRO A 91 -8.13 7.03 6.00
C PRO A 91 -9.50 6.69 5.43
N CYS A 92 -10.53 6.69 6.28
CA CYS A 92 -11.93 6.66 5.84
C CYS A 92 -12.34 5.46 4.97
N GLU A 93 -11.77 4.28 5.21
CA GLU A 93 -12.09 3.02 4.50
C GLU A 93 -13.59 2.78 4.36
N ARG A 94 -14.34 2.99 5.45
CA ARG A 94 -15.79 2.77 5.50
C ARG A 94 -16.63 3.70 4.63
N GLN A 95 -16.08 4.80 4.11
CA GLN A 95 -16.83 5.82 3.36
C GLN A 95 -16.26 6.10 1.97
N PHE A 96 -14.94 6.27 1.83
CA PHE A 96 -14.34 6.68 0.56
C PHE A 96 -13.31 5.69 0.01
N CYS A 97 -12.62 4.94 0.88
CA CYS A 97 -11.53 4.04 0.49
C CYS A 97 -11.92 2.54 0.67
N ASN A 98 -13.01 2.11 0.02
CA ASN A 98 -13.47 0.70 -0.01
C ASN A 98 -13.00 -0.04 -1.26
#